data_AF-A0AAU7GF52-F1
#
_entry.id   AF-A0AAU7GF52-F1
#
_cell.length_a   1.000
_cell.length_b   1.000
_cell.length_c   1.000
_cell.angle_alpha   90.00
_cell.angle_beta   90.00
_cell.angle_gamma   90.00
#
_symmetry.space_group_name_H-M   'P 1'
#
loop_
_entity.id
_entity.type
_entity.pdbx_description
1 polymer ?
#
loop_
_entity_poly.entity_id
_entity_poly.type
_entity_poly.pdbx_seq_one_letter_code
_entity_poly.pdbx_strand_id
1 'polypeptide(L)'
;MGKRKKLEKAAEKAYARAEKAIEAAVEAAAAVDKDARKRAKKLRKRLAEQVPAAGGPARRPDGADHTADSTEPDAPIDLTPPLPTVTDDDADTAAEFAGSAATSAPHDPELDRMTVQALRDAARARGILNVSRLTKGQLIERLSD
;
A
#
# COMPACT_ATOMS: atom_id res chain seq x y z
N MET A 1 -45.94 34.54 8.40
CA MET A 1 -45.20 34.62 7.12
C MET A 1 -43.68 34.83 7.25
N GLY A 2 -43.17 35.63 8.20
CA GLY A 2 -41.73 35.99 8.24
C GLY A 2 -40.72 34.86 8.55
N LYS A 3 -41.13 33.81 9.27
CA LYS A 3 -40.23 32.68 9.61
C LYS A 3 -39.87 31.81 8.40
N ARG A 4 -40.82 31.59 7.48
CA ARG A 4 -40.60 30.82 6.24
C ARG A 4 -39.60 31.50 5.31
N LYS A 5 -39.76 32.81 5.07
CA LYS A 5 -38.80 33.61 4.28
C LYS A 5 -37.37 33.61 4.85
N LYS A 6 -37.19 33.53 6.17
CA LYS A 6 -35.86 33.43 6.78
C LYS A 6 -35.22 32.05 6.55
N LEU A 7 -36.03 30.99 6.63
CA LEU A 7 -35.57 29.63 6.34
C LEU A 7 -35.22 29.45 4.86
N GLU A 8 -36.02 30.00 3.94
CA GLU A 8 -35.72 30.01 2.50
C GLU A 8 -34.40 30.70 2.20
N LYS A 9 -34.16 31.91 2.75
CA LYS A 9 -32.88 32.61 2.58
C LYS A 9 -31.69 31.88 3.20
N ALA A 10 -31.90 31.13 4.29
CA ALA A 10 -30.85 30.32 4.90
C ALA A 10 -30.52 29.11 4.03
N ALA A 11 -31.54 28.44 3.49
CA ALA A 11 -31.38 27.32 2.57
C ALA A 11 -30.66 27.78 1.28
N GLU A 12 -31.08 28.89 0.69
CA GLU A 12 -30.46 29.46 -0.53
C GLU A 12 -28.97 29.78 -0.30
N LYS A 13 -28.61 30.36 0.85
CA LYS A 13 -27.20 30.58 1.21
C LYS A 13 -26.42 29.29 1.44
N ALA A 14 -27.07 28.26 2.00
CA ALA A 14 -26.43 26.96 2.20
C ALA A 14 -26.18 26.26 0.86
N TYR A 15 -27.15 26.29 -0.07
CA TYR A 15 -27.00 25.77 -1.43
C TYR A 15 -25.88 26.49 -2.20
N ALA A 16 -25.87 27.82 -2.19
CA ALA A 16 -24.81 28.59 -2.86
C ALA A 16 -23.40 28.31 -2.29
N ARG A 17 -23.29 27.99 -0.99
CA ARG A 17 -22.03 27.57 -0.37
C ARG A 17 -21.64 26.14 -0.78
N ALA A 18 -22.62 25.24 -0.86
CA ALA A 18 -22.39 23.87 -1.30
C ALA A 18 -21.94 23.81 -2.76
N GLU A 19 -22.57 24.57 -3.66
CA GLU A 19 -22.16 24.66 -5.08
C GLU A 19 -20.73 25.15 -5.22
N LYS A 20 -20.36 26.24 -4.53
CA LYS A 20 -18.96 26.73 -4.53
C LYS A 20 -17.96 25.71 -3.99
N ALA A 21 -18.34 24.94 -2.97
CA ALA A 21 -17.49 23.89 -2.43
C ALA A 21 -17.30 22.73 -3.42
N ILE A 22 -18.35 22.38 -4.16
CA ILE A 22 -18.31 21.36 -5.22
C ILE A 22 -17.42 21.84 -6.37
N GLU A 23 -17.60 23.08 -6.84
CA GLU A 23 -16.74 23.67 -7.89
C GLU A 23 -15.26 23.67 -7.49
N ALA A 24 -14.95 24.12 -6.28
CA ALA A 24 -13.57 24.11 -5.77
C ALA A 24 -13.00 22.70 -5.67
N ALA A 25 -13.81 21.71 -5.28
CA ALA A 25 -13.40 20.30 -5.22
C ALA A 25 -13.13 19.73 -6.62
N VAL A 26 -13.96 20.08 -7.61
CA VAL A 26 -13.77 19.66 -9.02
C VAL A 26 -12.51 20.30 -9.61
N GLU A 27 -12.27 21.59 -9.38
CA GLU A 27 -11.04 22.26 -9.84
C GLU A 27 -9.79 21.66 -9.18
N ALA A 28 -9.84 21.40 -7.87
CA ALA A 28 -8.75 20.75 -7.14
C ALA A 28 -8.46 19.35 -7.69
N ALA A 29 -9.50 18.56 -7.96
CA ALA A 29 -9.35 17.24 -8.57
C ALA A 29 -8.71 17.32 -9.97
N ALA A 30 -9.16 18.25 -10.81
CA ALA A 30 -8.59 18.48 -12.14
C ALA A 30 -7.12 18.92 -12.10
N ALA A 31 -6.73 19.74 -11.11
CA ALA A 31 -5.35 20.15 -10.91
C ALA A 31 -4.45 18.98 -10.52
N VAL A 32 -4.92 18.11 -9.61
CA VAL A 32 -4.21 16.89 -9.21
C VAL A 32 -4.00 15.95 -10.41
N ASP A 33 -5.02 15.76 -11.23
CA ASP A 33 -4.92 14.94 -12.46
C ASP A 33 -3.93 15.52 -13.47
N LYS A 34 -3.93 16.85 -13.65
CA LYS A 34 -2.97 17.53 -14.52
C LYS A 34 -1.54 17.33 -14.05
N ASP A 35 -1.29 17.43 -12.75
CA ASP A 35 0.04 17.23 -12.18
C ASP A 35 0.45 15.76 -12.15
N ALA A 36 -0.48 14.83 -11.92
CA ALA A 36 -0.26 13.40 -12.08
C ALA A 36 0.15 13.06 -13.52
N ARG A 37 -0.56 13.60 -14.53
CA ARG A 37 -0.21 13.45 -15.95
C ARG A 37 1.17 14.01 -16.28
N LYS A 38 1.53 15.19 -15.77
CA LYS A 38 2.87 15.77 -15.95
C LYS A 38 3.96 14.90 -15.33
N ARG A 39 3.75 14.38 -14.11
CA ARG A 39 4.68 13.48 -13.43
C ARG A 39 4.86 12.18 -14.22
N ALA A 40 3.77 11.58 -14.70
CA ALA A 40 3.81 10.39 -15.55
C ALA A 40 4.59 10.64 -16.85
N LYS A 41 4.39 11.78 -17.51
CA LYS A 41 5.15 12.16 -18.72
C LYS A 41 6.64 12.34 -18.43
N LYS A 42 6.99 12.96 -17.30
CA LYS A 42 8.40 13.14 -16.87
C LYS A 42 9.07 11.80 -16.53
N LEU A 43 8.34 10.89 -15.88
CA LEU A 43 8.81 9.53 -15.62
C LEU A 43 9.04 8.75 -16.92
N ARG A 44 8.11 8.79 -17.87
CA ARG A 44 8.28 8.17 -19.19
C ARG A 44 9.50 8.71 -19.94
N LYS A 45 9.71 10.04 -19.91
CA LYS A 45 10.89 10.64 -20.54
C LYS A 45 12.20 10.17 -19.88
N ARG A 46 12.24 10.13 -18.54
CA ARG A 46 13.41 9.61 -17.80
C ARG A 46 13.67 8.14 -18.07
N LEU A 47 12.63 7.31 -18.17
CA LEU A 47 12.75 5.90 -18.55
C LEU A 47 13.33 5.76 -19.97
N ALA A 48 12.86 6.56 -20.93
CA ALA A 48 13.38 6.57 -22.29
C ALA A 48 14.84 7.06 -22.39
N GLU A 49 15.27 7.97 -21.50
CA GLU A 49 16.67 8.44 -21.42
C GLU A 49 17.58 7.43 -20.70
N GLN A 50 17.05 6.63 -19.77
CA GLN A 50 17.80 5.61 -19.01
C GLN A 50 17.93 4.26 -19.75
N VAL A 51 17.10 4.00 -20.75
CA VAL A 51 17.29 2.86 -21.65
C VAL A 51 18.20 3.34 -22.80
N PRO A 52 19.52 3.06 -22.78
CA PRO A 52 20.33 3.27 -23.97
C PRO A 52 19.72 2.43 -25.09
N ALA A 53 19.63 3.02 -26.28
CA ALA A 53 19.15 2.37 -27.49
C ALA A 53 19.98 1.11 -27.80
N ALA A 54 19.62 -0.02 -27.21
CA ALA A 54 20.08 -1.33 -27.61
C ALA A 54 19.16 -1.81 -28.73
N GLY A 55 19.57 -1.51 -29.97
CA GLY A 55 19.27 -2.34 -31.14
C GLY A 55 17.86 -2.24 -31.73
N GLY A 56 17.82 -2.01 -33.05
CA GLY A 56 16.65 -2.24 -33.87
C GLY A 56 16.20 -3.72 -33.95
N PRO A 57 15.28 -4.04 -34.88
CA PRO A 57 14.24 -5.05 -34.70
C PRO A 57 14.71 -6.48 -35.02
N ALA A 58 14.53 -7.40 -34.07
CA ALA A 58 14.57 -8.85 -34.24
C ALA A 58 13.97 -9.45 -32.94
N ARG A 59 13.17 -10.51 -32.87
CA ARG A 59 12.84 -11.60 -33.78
C ARG A 59 11.61 -12.25 -33.13
N ARG A 60 10.49 -12.41 -33.84
CA ARG A 60 9.51 -13.45 -33.47
C ARG A 60 10.16 -14.80 -33.76
N PRO A 61 10.12 -15.79 -32.87
CA PRO A 61 10.12 -17.18 -33.29
C PRO A 61 8.66 -17.60 -33.47
N ASP A 62 8.22 -17.59 -34.72
CA ASP A 62 7.08 -18.39 -35.15
C ASP A 62 7.51 -19.86 -35.20
N GLY A 63 6.67 -20.74 -34.63
CA GLY A 63 6.48 -22.14 -35.07
C GLY A 63 7.44 -23.20 -34.54
N ALA A 64 6.91 -24.18 -33.80
CA ALA A 64 6.62 -25.52 -34.33
C ALA A 64 6.26 -26.51 -33.20
N ASP A 65 5.18 -27.25 -33.43
CA ASP A 65 4.78 -28.47 -32.74
C ASP A 65 5.93 -29.45 -32.54
N HIS A 66 5.96 -30.09 -31.36
CA HIS A 66 6.30 -31.51 -31.25
C HIS A 66 5.54 -32.13 -30.07
N THR A 67 4.42 -32.77 -30.42
CA THR A 67 3.78 -33.83 -29.65
C THR A 67 4.63 -35.10 -29.62
N ALA A 68 4.44 -35.86 -28.53
CA ALA A 68 4.76 -37.27 -28.30
C ALA A 68 6.23 -37.59 -27.98
N ASP A 69 6.60 -38.52 -27.12
CA ASP A 69 5.95 -39.41 -26.13
C ASP A 69 7.09 -40.33 -25.68
N SER A 70 7.20 -40.65 -24.37
CA SER A 70 7.92 -41.82 -23.79
C SER A 70 7.93 -41.75 -22.25
N THR A 71 6.85 -42.19 -21.59
CA THR A 71 6.74 -43.50 -20.86
C THR A 71 7.96 -43.90 -20.01
N GLU A 72 8.02 -44.12 -18.67
CA GLU A 72 7.14 -44.29 -17.47
C GLU A 72 8.03 -44.14 -16.18
N PRO A 73 7.62 -44.52 -14.95
CA PRO A 73 6.33 -44.47 -14.27
C PRO A 73 6.37 -43.59 -12.99
N ASP A 74 5.17 -43.14 -12.62
CA ASP A 74 4.80 -42.45 -11.39
C ASP A 74 5.15 -43.28 -10.14
N ALA A 75 6.25 -42.95 -9.46
CA ALA A 75 6.38 -43.22 -8.04
C ALA A 75 6.06 -41.90 -7.32
N PRO A 76 5.05 -41.83 -6.43
CA PRO A 76 4.78 -40.61 -5.70
C PRO A 76 5.98 -40.33 -4.81
N ILE A 77 6.79 -39.34 -5.18
CA ILE A 77 7.84 -38.83 -4.32
C ILE A 77 7.13 -38.15 -3.17
N ASP A 78 7.17 -38.79 -1.99
CA ASP A 78 6.67 -38.20 -0.76
C ASP A 78 7.57 -37.02 -0.38
N LEU A 79 7.17 -35.84 -0.84
CA LEU A 79 7.81 -34.55 -0.57
C LEU A 79 7.42 -33.98 0.79
N THR A 80 6.77 -34.77 1.65
CA THR A 80 6.39 -34.31 2.98
C THR A 80 7.64 -34.35 3.86
N PRO A 81 8.24 -33.19 4.21
CA PRO A 81 9.29 -33.21 5.23
C PRO A 81 8.71 -33.83 6.50
N PRO A 82 9.50 -34.59 7.27
CA PRO A 82 9.02 -35.19 8.51
C PRO A 82 8.47 -34.08 9.40
N LEU A 83 7.20 -34.23 9.82
CA LEU A 83 6.64 -33.33 10.83
C LEU A 83 7.54 -33.44 12.08
N PRO A 84 7.88 -32.31 12.72
CA PRO A 84 8.55 -32.37 14.00
C PRO A 84 7.67 -33.18 14.96
N THR A 85 8.22 -34.25 15.51
CA THR A 85 7.56 -35.04 16.55
C THR A 85 7.46 -34.17 17.79
N VAL A 86 6.29 -33.60 18.03
CA VAL A 86 5.98 -32.93 19.29
C VAL A 86 5.69 -34.03 20.30
N THR A 87 6.66 -34.30 21.17
CA THR A 87 6.46 -35.07 22.39
C THR A 87 5.56 -34.27 23.32
N ASP A 88 4.53 -34.88 23.91
CA ASP A 88 3.58 -34.21 24.80
C ASP A 88 4.23 -33.60 26.07
N ASP A 89 5.50 -33.94 26.36
CA ASP A 89 6.31 -33.26 27.39
C ASP A 89 6.59 -31.78 27.06
N ASP A 90 6.46 -31.36 25.78
CA ASP A 90 6.68 -29.98 25.35
C ASP A 90 5.41 -29.12 25.36
N ALA A 91 4.25 -29.65 25.74
CA ALA A 91 3.01 -28.87 25.77
C ALA A 91 3.06 -27.74 26.83
N ASP A 92 3.78 -27.96 27.93
CA ASP A 92 3.98 -26.94 28.97
C ASP A 92 5.08 -25.92 28.59
N THR A 93 6.04 -26.27 27.72
CA THR A 93 7.05 -25.33 27.17
C THR A 93 6.55 -24.58 25.92
N ALA A 94 5.59 -25.13 25.17
CA ALA A 94 4.99 -24.48 24.01
C ALA A 94 4.07 -23.29 24.40
N ALA A 95 3.55 -23.27 25.63
CA ALA A 95 2.80 -22.12 26.15
C ALA A 95 3.70 -20.89 26.39
N GLU A 96 5.00 -21.08 26.62
CA GLU A 96 5.96 -19.97 26.76
C GLU A 96 6.41 -19.40 25.40
N PHE A 97 6.20 -20.12 24.29
CA PHE A 97 6.47 -19.63 22.93
C PHE A 97 5.34 -18.77 22.33
N ALA A 98 4.29 -18.46 23.10
CA ALA A 98 3.36 -17.37 22.75
C ALA A 98 3.86 -15.99 23.21
N GLY A 99 5.02 -15.95 23.88
CA GLY A 99 5.73 -14.74 24.29
C GLY A 99 6.95 -14.46 23.42
N SER A 100 6.87 -14.67 22.10
CA SER A 100 7.86 -14.13 21.15
C SER A 100 7.86 -12.61 21.28
N ALA A 101 8.61 -12.13 22.28
CA ALA A 101 9.02 -10.77 22.45
C ALA A 101 9.77 -10.43 21.17
N ALA A 102 9.05 -9.76 20.28
CA ALA A 102 9.65 -8.99 19.23
C ALA A 102 10.79 -8.22 19.88
N THR A 103 12.01 -8.49 19.44
CA THR A 103 13.18 -7.65 19.68
C THR A 103 12.91 -6.33 18.99
N SER A 104 12.04 -5.51 19.57
CA SER A 104 11.66 -4.22 19.07
C SER A 104 11.90 -3.28 20.23
N ALA A 105 12.85 -2.36 20.00
CA ALA A 105 13.23 -1.28 20.92
C ALA A 105 12.02 -0.71 21.65
N PRO A 106 12.15 -0.15 22.86
CA PRO A 106 11.00 0.36 23.63
C PRO A 106 10.20 1.37 22.80
N HIS A 107 9.13 0.88 22.17
CA HIS A 107 8.19 1.66 21.40
C HIS A 107 7.02 1.97 22.32
N ASP A 108 6.47 3.17 22.18
CA ASP A 108 5.32 3.59 22.95
C ASP A 108 4.11 2.67 22.60
N PRO A 109 3.55 1.92 23.57
CA PRO A 109 2.42 1.02 23.31
C PRO A 109 1.16 1.76 22.83
N GLU A 110 1.08 3.08 23.00
CA GLU A 110 0.01 3.89 22.42
C GLU A 110 0.12 3.96 20.90
N LEU A 111 1.34 4.08 20.35
CA LEU A 111 1.59 4.16 18.90
C LEU A 111 1.24 2.84 18.19
N ASP A 112 1.42 1.70 18.87
CA ASP A 112 1.07 0.38 18.33
C ASP A 112 -0.42 0.19 18.10
N ARG A 113 -1.25 0.81 18.94
CA ARG A 113 -2.72 0.75 18.83
C ARG A 113 -3.25 1.68 17.74
N MET A 114 -2.43 2.62 17.26
CA MET A 114 -2.85 3.56 16.22
C MET A 114 -2.96 2.90 14.85
N THR A 115 -3.86 3.43 14.03
CA THR A 115 -3.97 3.07 12.62
C THR A 115 -2.78 3.64 11.84
N VAL A 116 -2.43 3.01 10.71
CA VAL A 116 -1.34 3.50 9.83
C VAL A 116 -1.58 4.95 9.38
N GLN A 117 -2.85 5.35 9.22
CA GLN A 117 -3.20 6.72 8.86
C GLN A 117 -2.89 7.70 9.99
N ALA A 118 -3.29 7.39 11.22
CA ALA A 118 -2.98 8.22 12.39
C ALA A 118 -1.47 8.36 12.60
N LEU A 119 -0.70 7.27 12.42
CA LEU A 119 0.76 7.31 12.47
C LEU A 119 1.37 8.20 11.38
N ARG A 120 0.84 8.18 10.16
CA ARG A 120 1.29 9.08 9.08
C ARG A 120 1.00 10.53 9.38
N ASP A 121 -0.14 10.84 9.99
CA ASP A 121 -0.53 12.20 10.33
C ASP A 121 0.31 12.73 11.50
N ALA A 122 0.55 11.90 12.53
CA ALA A 122 1.51 12.21 13.60
C ALA A 122 2.93 12.43 13.06
N ALA A 123 3.38 11.58 12.14
CA ALA A 123 4.70 11.72 11.53
C ALA A 123 4.84 13.00 10.68
N ARG A 124 3.78 13.40 9.95
CA ARG A 124 3.74 14.69 9.25
C ARG A 124 3.78 15.88 10.21
N ALA A 125 3.07 15.79 11.33
CA ALA A 125 3.08 16.84 12.36
C ALA A 125 4.48 17.04 12.97
N ARG A 126 5.30 15.97 13.04
CA ARG A 126 6.72 16.03 13.41
C ARG A 126 7.67 16.39 12.27
N GLY A 127 7.18 16.65 11.06
CA GLY A 127 7.99 17.02 9.90
C GLY A 127 8.70 15.87 9.20
N ILE A 128 8.32 14.61 9.48
CA ILE A 128 8.89 13.44 8.80
C ILE A 128 8.40 13.41 7.34
N LEU A 129 9.34 13.41 6.40
CA LEU A 129 9.07 13.33 4.97
C LEU A 129 8.92 11.87 4.51
N ASN A 130 8.25 11.67 3.37
CA ASN A 130 8.09 10.34 2.74
C ASN A 130 7.35 9.29 3.59
N VAL A 131 6.46 9.71 4.50
CA VAL A 131 5.63 8.82 5.36
C VAL A 131 4.78 7.78 4.61
N SER A 132 4.52 7.98 3.31
CA SER A 132 3.80 7.01 2.49
C SER A 132 4.63 5.77 2.13
N ARG A 133 5.97 5.87 2.18
CA ARG A 133 6.91 4.79 1.89
C ARG A 133 7.31 3.99 3.12
N LEU A 134 6.98 4.49 4.32
CA LEU A 134 7.31 3.86 5.58
C LEU A 134 6.26 2.81 5.93
N THR A 135 6.73 1.67 6.43
CA THR A 135 5.87 0.62 7.01
C THR A 135 5.37 1.06 8.40
N LYS A 136 4.37 0.37 8.96
CA LYS A 136 3.83 0.70 10.29
C LYS A 136 4.94 0.72 11.36
N GLY A 137 5.79 -0.31 11.39
CA GLY A 137 6.91 -0.38 12.34
C GLY A 137 7.91 0.78 12.17
N GLN A 138 8.26 1.13 10.92
CA GLN A 138 9.15 2.26 10.65
C GLN A 138 8.54 3.61 11.06
N LEU A 139 7.21 3.77 10.95
CA LEU A 139 6.53 4.97 11.44
C LEU A 139 6.58 5.06 12.97
N ILE A 140 6.42 3.94 13.67
CA ILE A 140 6.49 3.88 15.14
C ILE A 140 7.90 4.18 15.64
N GLU A 141 8.92 3.59 15.00
CA GLU A 141 10.33 3.83 15.30
C GLU A 141 10.67 5.32 15.19
N ARG A 142 10.32 5.96 14.07
CA ARG A 142 10.57 7.40 13.84
C ARG A 142 9.74 8.33 14.73
N LEU A 143 8.66 7.84 15.33
CA LEU A 143 7.84 8.59 16.29
C LEU A 143 8.26 8.32 17.74
N SER A 144 9.14 7.35 17.98
CA SER A 144 9.71 7.05 19.30
C SER A 144 11.09 7.70 19.48
N ASP A 145 11.76 8.08 18.39
CA ASP A 145 12.91 9.01 18.35
C ASP A 145 12.49 10.48 18.61
#